data_AF-A0A9E4F503-F1
#
_entry.id   AF-A0A9E4F503-F1
#
_cell.length_a   1.000
_cell.length_b   1.000
_cell.length_c   1.000
_cell.angle_alpha   90.00
_cell.angle_beta   90.00
_cell.angle_gamma   90.00
#
_symmetry.space_group_name_H-M   'P 1'
#
loop_
_entity.id
_entity.type
_entity.pdbx_description
1 polymer ?
#
loop_
_entity_poly.entity_id
_entity_poly.type
_entity_poly.pdbx_seq_one_letter_code
_entity_poly.pdbx_strand_id
1 'polypeptide(L)'
;MAKERLYVVAYDIADQRRWSRIFKLMKGYGYWLQLSIFQCRLTARRRIEMTIRLEECMKPSEDHVLILDMGPADKIAPRVESLGKSYEAPTRKARII
;
A
#
# COMPACT_ATOMS: atom_id res chain seq x y z
N MET A 1 3.92 -22.05 4.03
CA MET A 1 4.06 -20.58 4.11
C MET A 1 2.74 -19.95 3.68
N ALA A 2 2.24 -18.92 4.35
CA ALA A 2 1.00 -18.27 3.94
C ALA A 2 1.19 -17.61 2.57
N LYS A 3 0.28 -17.86 1.63
CA LYS A 3 0.38 -17.38 0.24
C LYS A 3 0.20 -15.87 0.21
N GLU A 4 1.26 -15.14 -0.12
CA GLU A 4 1.25 -13.69 -0.23
C GLU A 4 0.71 -13.25 -1.59
N ARG A 5 0.06 -12.08 -1.58
CA ARG A 5 -0.46 -11.41 -2.77
C ARG A 5 0.10 -10.00 -2.84
N LEU A 6 0.25 -9.51 -4.06
CA LEU A 6 0.71 -8.15 -4.30
C LEU A 6 -0.50 -7.23 -4.42
N TYR A 7 -0.48 -6.13 -3.69
CA TYR A 7 -1.50 -5.11 -3.69
C TYR A 7 -0.90 -3.76 -4.06
N VAL A 8 -1.65 -2.98 -4.84
CA VAL A 8 -1.44 -1.53 -4.94
C VAL A 8 -2.54 -0.86 -4.13
N VAL A 9 -2.13 -0.04 -3.16
CA VAL A 9 -3.03 0.74 -2.33
C VAL A 9 -2.87 2.20 -2.72
N ALA A 10 -3.92 2.78 -3.30
CA ALA A 10 -3.98 4.20 -3.63
C ALA A 10 -4.97 4.87 -2.69
N TYR A 11 -4.65 6.08 -2.22
CA TYR A 11 -5.54 6.83 -1.34
C TYR A 11 -5.64 8.30 -1.74
N ASP A 12 -6.85 8.84 -1.66
CA ASP A 12 -7.16 10.25 -1.78
C ASP A 12 -7.78 10.71 -0.46
N ILE A 13 -7.04 11.51 0.31
CA ILE A 13 -7.37 11.86 1.69
C ILE A 13 -7.45 13.38 1.79
N ALA A 14 -8.63 13.89 2.14
CA ALA A 14 -8.91 15.33 2.08
C ALA A 14 -8.22 16.13 3.18
N ASP A 15 -8.00 15.53 4.36
CA ASP A 15 -7.39 16.19 5.52
C ASP A 15 -5.92 15.80 5.73
N GLN A 16 -5.07 16.80 5.92
CA GLN A 16 -3.62 16.63 6.08
C GLN A 16 -3.23 15.83 7.33
N ARG A 17 -4.00 15.92 8.43
CA ARG A 17 -3.70 15.18 9.67
C ARG A 17 -4.05 13.71 9.50
N ARG A 18 -5.20 13.39 8.90
CA ARG A 18 -5.58 12.01 8.53
C ARG A 18 -4.58 11.43 7.53
N TRP A 19 -4.21 12.19 6.50
CA TRP A 19 -3.19 11.77 5.53
C TRP A 19 -1.87 11.40 6.21
N SER A 20 -1.39 12.24 7.13
CA SER A 20 -0.13 11.99 7.85
C SER A 20 -0.20 10.71 8.71
N ARG A 21 -1.35 10.41 9.30
CA ARG A 21 -1.58 9.17 10.07
C ARG A 21 -1.59 7.95 9.15
N ILE A 22 -2.35 8.01 8.06
CA ILE A 22 -2.46 6.94 7.06
C ILE A 22 -1.10 6.64 6.44
N PHE A 23 -0.34 7.68 6.06
CA PHE A 23 1.01 7.52 5.53
C PHE A 23 1.93 6.79 6.51
N LYS A 24 1.94 7.18 7.80
CA LYS A 24 2.73 6.51 8.83
C LYS A 24 2.29 5.04 9.03
N LEU A 25 0.98 4.78 9.02
CA LEU A 25 0.40 3.44 9.10
C LEU A 25 0.87 2.56 7.93
N MET A 26 0.76 3.05 6.70
CA MET A 26 1.03 2.29 5.47
C MET A 26 2.49 1.88 5.30
N LYS A 27 3.45 2.62 5.87
CA LYS A 27 4.85 2.19 5.97
C LYS A 27 5.05 0.88 6.74
N GLY A 28 4.07 0.48 7.56
CA GLY A 28 4.06 -0.83 8.22
C GLY A 28 3.66 -2.00 7.32
N TYR A 29 3.04 -1.71 6.17
CA TYR A 29 2.40 -2.72 5.30
C TYR A 29 3.05 -2.84 3.91
N GLY A 30 3.78 -1.81 3.45
CA GLY A 30 4.37 -1.85 2.13
C GLY A 30 5.39 -0.75 1.86
N TYR A 31 5.78 -0.67 0.59
CA TYR A 31 6.72 0.31 0.08
C TYR A 31 5.97 1.50 -0.49
N TRP A 32 6.45 2.70 -0.14
CA TRP A 32 5.92 3.95 -0.64
C TRP A 32 6.42 4.20 -2.07
N LEU A 33 5.50 4.31 -3.04
CA LEU A 33 5.84 4.51 -4.45
C LEU A 33 5.71 5.98 -4.86
N GLN A 34 4.59 6.61 -4.52
CA GLN A 34 4.28 8.00 -4.79
C GLN A 34 3.45 8.55 -3.63
N LEU A 35 3.26 9.88 -3.56
CA LEU A 35 2.59 10.58 -2.45
C LEU A 35 1.37 9.83 -1.88
N SER A 36 0.54 9.28 -2.77
CA SER A 36 -0.71 8.60 -2.47
C SER A 36 -0.76 7.13 -2.89
N ILE A 37 0.39 6.48 -3.17
CA ILE A 37 0.44 5.11 -3.67
C ILE A 37 1.45 4.27 -2.89
N PHE A 38 1.00 3.11 -2.41
CA PHE A 38 1.82 2.08 -1.78
C PHE A 38 1.73 0.75 -2.53
N GLN A 39 2.85 0.04 -2.60
CA GLN A 39 2.89 -1.36 -3.02
C GLN A 39 3.06 -2.26 -1.78
N CYS A 40 2.10 -3.14 -1.55
CA CYS A 40 2.07 -4.00 -0.37
C CYS A 40 2.13 -5.47 -0.79
N ARG A 41 2.99 -6.25 -0.15
CA ARG A 41 3.01 -7.71 -0.29
C ARG A 41 2.48 -8.31 1.00
N LEU A 42 1.26 -8.85 0.96
CA LEU A 42 0.50 -9.19 2.16
C LEU A 42 -0.08 -10.61 2.09
N THR A 43 -0.12 -11.26 3.25
CA THR A 43 -1.00 -12.42 3.46
C THR A 43 -2.45 -11.95 3.63
N ALA A 44 -3.43 -12.85 3.46
CA ALA A 44 -4.84 -12.53 3.67
C ALA A 44 -5.11 -11.90 5.06
N ARG A 45 -4.49 -12.44 6.12
CA ARG A 45 -4.62 -11.88 7.48
C ARG A 45 -4.11 -10.44 7.55
N ARG A 46 -2.91 -10.18 7.01
CA ARG A 46 -2.32 -8.83 7.03
C ARG A 46 -3.10 -7.84 6.16
N ARG A 47 -3.69 -8.31 5.07
CA ARG A 47 -4.58 -7.52 4.22
C ARG A 47 -5.85 -7.10 4.96
N ILE A 48 -6.46 -7.97 5.75
CA ILE A 48 -7.62 -7.63 6.58
C ILE A 48 -7.22 -6.63 7.67
N GLU A 49 -6.13 -6.91 8.40
CA GLU A 49 -5.62 -6.04 9.46
C GLU A 49 -5.30 -4.62 8.96
N MET A 50 -4.74 -4.52 7.74
CA MET A 50 -4.48 -3.23 7.09
C MET A 50 -5.77 -2.44 6.85
N THR A 51 -6.82 -3.09 6.32
CA THR A 51 -8.08 -2.40 6.02
C THR A 51 -8.78 -1.90 7.27
N ILE A 52 -8.87 -2.72 8.32
CA ILE A 52 -9.48 -2.30 9.58
C ILE A 52 -8.78 -1.03 10.11
N ARG A 53 -7.44 -1.02 10.13
CA ARG A 53 -6.69 0.16 10.60
C ARG A 53 -6.82 1.38 9.68
N LEU A 54 -7.00 1.17 8.38
CA LEU A 54 -7.26 2.28 7.45
C LEU A 54 -8.64 2.88 7.71
N GLU A 55 -9.66 2.05 7.89
CA GLU A 55 -11.03 2.45 8.25
C GLU A 55 -11.07 3.25 9.55
N GLU A 56 -10.29 2.86 10.56
CA GLU A 56 -10.14 3.61 11.83
C GLU A 56 -9.45 4.98 11.68
N CYS A 57 -8.66 5.17 10.61
CA CYS A 57 -7.91 6.41 10.39
C CYS A 57 -8.61 7.37 9.41
N MET A 58 -9.45 6.85 8.52
CA MET A 58 -10.09 7.61 7.47
C MET A 58 -11.47 8.14 7.88
N LYS A 59 -11.97 9.14 7.15
CA LYS A 59 -13.34 9.60 7.20
C LYS A 59 -14.04 9.23 5.88
N PRO A 60 -14.88 8.17 5.84
CA PRO A 60 -15.44 7.65 4.59
C PRO A 60 -16.26 8.63 3.75
N SER A 61 -16.78 9.70 4.34
CA SER A 61 -17.51 10.74 3.62
C SER A 61 -16.61 11.73 2.85
N GLU A 62 -15.30 11.71 3.11
CA GLU A 62 -14.32 12.67 2.56
C GLU A 62 -13.10 11.99 1.94
N ASP A 63 -12.82 10.76 2.35
CA ASP A 63 -11.60 10.04 2.01
C ASP A 63 -11.95 8.80 1.17
N HIS A 64 -11.08 8.47 0.21
CA HIS A 64 -11.24 7.32 -0.67
C HIS A 64 -9.96 6.50 -0.71
N VAL A 65 -10.07 5.18 -0.53
CA VAL A 65 -8.95 4.24 -0.64
C VAL A 65 -9.32 3.14 -1.63
N LEU A 66 -8.45 2.93 -2.63
CA LEU A 66 -8.53 1.84 -3.58
C LEU A 66 -7.47 0.79 -3.24
N ILE A 67 -7.88 -0.48 -3.22
CA ILE A 67 -6.97 -1.60 -2.98
C ILE A 67 -7.07 -2.57 -4.16
N LEU A 68 -6.07 -2.53 -5.02
CA LEU A 68 -6.00 -3.32 -6.25
C LEU A 68 -5.20 -4.60 -5.96
N ASP A 69 -5.82 -5.75 -6.18
CA ASP A 69 -5.16 -7.05 -6.05
C ASP A 69 -4.52 -7.45 -7.38
N MET A 70 -3.19 -7.51 -7.41
CA MET A 70 -2.42 -7.82 -8.61
C MET A 70 -2.17 -9.33 -8.76
N GLY A 71 -2.57 -10.15 -7.79
CA GLY A 71 -2.39 -11.59 -7.82
C GLY A 71 -1.26 -12.11 -6.91
N PRO A 72 -0.87 -13.39 -7.08
CA PRO A 72 0.15 -14.04 -6.25
C PRO A 72 1.49 -13.32 -6.34
N ALA A 73 2.06 -12.91 -5.20
CA ALA A 73 3.20 -12.00 -5.15
C ALA A 73 4.48 -12.54 -5.81
N ASP A 74 4.66 -13.86 -5.86
CA ASP A 74 5.82 -14.51 -6.48
C ASP A 74 5.68 -14.74 -7.98
N LYS A 75 4.48 -14.52 -8.54
CA LYS A 75 4.17 -14.77 -9.95
C LYS A 75 3.88 -13.51 -10.74
N ILE A 76 3.86 -12.35 -10.07
CA ILE A 76 3.51 -11.08 -10.67
C ILE A 76 4.67 -10.11 -10.58
N ALA A 77 5.02 -9.53 -11.73
CA ALA A 77 5.88 -8.37 -11.82
C ALA A 77 5.04 -7.24 -12.44
N PRO A 78 4.64 -6.23 -11.65
CA PRO A 78 3.91 -5.09 -12.19
C PRO A 78 4.70 -4.45 -13.31
N ARG A 79 4.05 -4.26 -14.46
CA ARG A 79 4.59 -3.43 -15.52
C ARG A 79 4.31 -1.99 -15.13
N VAL A 80 5.37 -1.23 -14.90
CA VAL A 80 5.27 0.18 -14.50
C VAL A 80 5.93 1.01 -15.57
N GLU A 81 5.17 1.96 -16.10
CA GLU A 81 5.67 3.04 -16.93
C GLU A 81 5.66 4.31 -16.09
N SER A 82 6.79 5.04 -16.08
CA SER A 82 6.93 6.28 -15.33
C SER A 82 7.26 7.42 -16.28
N LEU A 83 6.51 8.52 -16.15
CA LEU A 83 6.77 9.75 -16.87
C LEU A 83 7.38 10.79 -15.92
N GLY A 84 8.43 11.49 -16.36
CA GLY A 84 9.15 12.47 -15.55
C GLY A 84 10.23 11.83 -14.68
N LYS A 85 9.93 11.57 -13.40
CA LYS A 85 10.92 10.99 -12.45
C LYS A 85 11.14 9.50 -12.74
N SER A 86 12.34 9.00 -12.46
CA SER A 86 12.64 7.57 -12.54
C SER A 86 11.84 6.78 -11.51
N TYR A 87 11.32 5.63 -11.90
CA TYR A 87 10.70 4.67 -11.01
C TYR A 87 11.72 3.60 -10.63
N GLU A 88 11.90 3.38 -9.33
CA GLU A 88 12.69 2.28 -8.81
C GLU A 88 11.74 1.24 -8.22
N ALA A 89 11.79 0.02 -8.76
CA ALA A 89 10.98 -1.07 -8.25
C ALA A 89 11.37 -1.38 -6.79
N PRO A 90 10.40 -1.53 -5.87
CA PRO A 90 10.71 -1.87 -4.49
C PRO A 90 11.48 -3.18 -4.40
N THR A 91 12.69 -3.12 -3.87
CA THR A 91 13.50 -4.31 -3.58
C THR A 91 13.15 -4.86 -2.20
N ARG A 92 13.11 -6.18 -2.09
CA ARG A 92 12.87 -6.86 -0.81
C ARG A 92 14.07 -6.64 0.11
N LYS A 93 14.03 -5.60 0.92
CA LYS A 93 14.95 -5.43 2.05
C LYS A 93 14.37 -6.19 3.24
N ALA A 94 15.07 -7.21 3.73
CA ALA A 94 14.74 -7.83 5.00
C ALA A 94 14.77 -6.72 6.07
N ARG A 95 13.62 -6.42 6.66
CA ARG A 95 13.56 -5.50 7.79
C ARG A 95 14.10 -6.26 9.00
N ILE A 96 15.39 -6.08 9.29
CA ILE A 96 15.97 -6.47 10.58
C ILE A 96 15.31 -5.53 11.59
N ILE A 97 14.48 -6.10 12.46
CA ILE A 97 13.86 -5.40 13.60
C ILE A 97 14.67 -5.83 14.83
#